data_AF-A0AA39MLP6-F1
#
_entry.id   AF-A0AA39MLP6-F1
#
_cell.length_a   1.000
_cell.length_b   1.000
_cell.length_c   1.000
_cell.angle_alpha   90.00
_cell.angle_beta   90.00
_cell.angle_gamma   90.00
#
_symmetry.space_group_name_H-M   'P 1'
#
loop_
_entity.id
_entity.type
_entity.pdbx_description
1 polymer ?
#
loop_
_entity_poly.entity_id
_entity_poly.type
_entity_poly.pdbx_seq_one_letter_code
_entity_poly.pdbx_strand_id
1 'polypeptide(L)'
;MHYVKEHTSIPVSDILIFDPDWDRKVGGETMVLTPRLWRSLTDDQWETLCTSVADIWSQLLRLRFKFIGSIYEQTEESENRYFIGPMAYLPQAGTLASPEASTSGPFSSSREWLVAVSNGKLSPTRRIPLDFDYEHKWRETTIDVVKKSPLLDSEFLDHEQIVLSHIDYSLHNILVVREDPTRVIAVIDWEGARTVPMWAANPTFRWPFLLSKAKVSHLQQIIRKRIASQIPGWEFATGDGYDTLHLLQRRAECSDADPSVYDTGEPIQHIMSWIDARCMAF
;
A
#
# COMPACT_ATOMS: atom_id res chain seq x y z
N MET A 1 12.45 -0.59 7.61
CA MET A 1 12.11 0.38 8.69
C MET A 1 13.25 1.34 9.00
N HIS A 2 14.52 0.90 9.05
CA HIS A 2 15.67 1.81 9.28
C HIS A 2 15.68 3.04 8.36
N TYR A 3 15.47 2.84 7.05
CA TYR A 3 15.33 3.96 6.09
C TYR A 3 14.32 5.03 6.54
N VAL A 4 13.13 4.63 7.00
CA VAL A 4 12.09 5.56 7.46
C VAL A 4 12.55 6.32 8.70
N LYS A 5 13.19 5.63 9.65
CA LYS A 5 13.73 6.22 10.87
C LYS A 5 14.81 7.26 10.61
N GLU A 6 15.66 7.02 9.61
CA GLU A 6 16.76 7.92 9.24
C GLU A 6 16.30 9.13 8.42
N HIS A 7 15.22 8.99 7.63
CA HIS A 7 14.79 10.00 6.66
C HIS A 7 13.50 10.74 7.04
N THR A 8 12.88 10.40 8.18
CA THR A 8 11.63 11.00 8.63
C THR A 8 11.61 11.14 10.16
N SER A 9 10.63 11.87 10.70
CA SER A 9 10.34 11.86 12.14
C SER A 9 9.26 10.85 12.52
N ILE A 10 8.88 9.95 11.60
CA ILE A 10 7.85 8.95 11.84
C ILE A 10 8.37 8.00 12.93
N PRO A 11 7.61 7.82 14.02
CA PRO A 11 8.01 6.85 15.03
C PRO A 11 7.81 5.45 14.44
N VAL A 12 8.89 4.70 14.31
CA VAL A 12 8.89 3.28 13.92
C VAL A 12 9.52 2.46 15.03
N SER A 13 9.08 1.21 15.19
CA SER A 13 9.64 0.32 16.22
C SER A 13 11.11 0.00 15.93
N ASP A 14 11.90 -0.19 16.98
CA ASP A 14 13.28 -0.64 16.84
C ASP A 14 13.31 -2.11 16.38
N ILE A 15 14.14 -2.41 15.39
CA ILE A 15 14.42 -3.78 14.98
C ILE A 15 15.48 -4.32 15.95
N LEU A 16 15.09 -5.18 16.88
CA LEU A 16 16.00 -5.77 17.86
C LEU A 16 16.78 -6.95 17.26
N ILE A 17 16.11 -7.79 16.46
CA ILE A 17 16.67 -8.96 15.79
C ILE A 17 15.94 -9.10 14.43
N PHE A 18 16.69 -9.34 13.36
CA PHE A 18 16.15 -9.69 12.04
C PHE A 18 16.67 -11.06 11.64
N ASP A 19 15.76 -12.01 11.40
CA ASP A 19 16.07 -13.33 10.84
C ASP A 19 15.45 -13.40 9.43
N PRO A 20 16.26 -13.61 8.37
CA PRO A 20 15.74 -13.77 7.01
C PRO A 20 14.96 -15.08 6.78
N ASP A 21 14.80 -15.92 7.81
CA ASP A 21 14.03 -17.19 7.82
C ASP A 21 14.44 -18.16 6.69
N TRP A 22 15.73 -18.22 6.38
CA TRP A 22 16.26 -19.18 5.39
C TRP A 22 16.05 -20.64 5.80
N ASP A 23 15.79 -20.89 7.09
CA ASP A 23 15.59 -22.23 7.65
C ASP A 23 14.11 -22.56 7.97
N ARG A 24 13.17 -21.65 7.71
CA ARG A 24 11.71 -21.81 7.88
C ARG A 24 11.27 -22.16 9.30
N LYS A 25 12.00 -21.72 10.32
CA LYS A 25 11.74 -22.11 11.72
C LYS A 25 10.90 -21.13 12.51
N VAL A 26 10.72 -19.89 12.06
CA VAL A 26 10.06 -18.86 12.87
C VAL A 26 8.56 -18.82 12.58
N GLY A 27 7.76 -19.38 13.48
CA GLY A 27 6.30 -19.24 13.50
C GLY A 27 5.90 -17.92 14.14
N GLY A 28 5.19 -17.06 13.39
CA GLY A 28 5.01 -15.64 13.70
C GLY A 28 4.45 -15.28 15.08
N GLU A 29 4.87 -14.13 15.58
CA GLU A 29 4.42 -13.51 16.84
C GLU A 29 3.16 -12.67 16.62
N THR A 30 2.28 -12.57 17.63
CA THR A 30 1.05 -11.76 17.56
C THR A 30 0.98 -10.76 18.73
N MET A 31 0.46 -9.56 18.46
CA MET A 31 0.21 -8.52 19.49
C MET A 31 -1.27 -8.13 19.48
N VAL A 32 -1.91 -8.16 20.66
CA VAL A 32 -3.32 -7.81 20.84
C VAL A 32 -3.44 -6.37 21.34
N LEU A 33 -3.98 -5.48 20.50
CA LEU A 33 -4.37 -4.13 20.91
C LEU A 33 -5.81 -4.14 21.42
N THR A 34 -6.05 -3.62 22.63
CA THR A 34 -7.37 -3.65 23.26
C THR A 34 -8.35 -2.67 22.56
N PRO A 35 -9.51 -3.13 22.05
CA PRO A 35 -10.49 -2.30 21.31
C PRO A 35 -11.15 -1.17 22.11
N ARG A 36 -10.89 -1.08 23.43
CA ARG A 36 -11.57 -0.14 24.33
C ARG A 36 -11.13 1.30 24.13
N LEU A 37 -9.88 1.53 23.69
CA LEU A 37 -9.30 2.87 23.60
C LEU A 37 -10.04 3.76 22.58
N TRP A 38 -10.40 3.22 21.42
CA TRP A 38 -11.06 3.97 20.35
C TRP A 38 -12.47 4.45 20.73
N ARG A 39 -13.12 3.79 21.70
CA ARG A 39 -14.48 4.14 22.16
C ARG A 39 -14.51 5.36 23.07
N SER A 40 -13.42 5.63 23.77
CA SER A 40 -13.35 6.70 24.77
C SER A 40 -12.84 8.03 24.22
N LEU A 41 -12.46 8.09 22.94
CA LEU A 41 -11.95 9.31 22.32
C LEU A 41 -13.06 10.35 22.11
N THR A 42 -12.82 11.57 22.58
CA THR A 42 -13.64 12.74 22.26
C THR A 42 -13.51 13.12 20.77
N ASP A 43 -14.38 14.00 20.28
CA ASP A 43 -14.30 14.48 18.90
C ASP A 43 -12.97 15.21 18.65
N ASP A 44 -12.57 16.13 19.53
CA ASP A 44 -11.28 16.84 19.42
C ASP A 44 -10.07 15.89 19.41
N GLN A 45 -10.11 14.83 20.22
CA GLN A 45 -9.05 13.81 20.23
C GLN A 45 -8.99 13.03 18.91
N TRP A 46 -10.14 12.70 18.34
CA TRP A 46 -10.23 12.07 17.02
C TRP A 46 -9.66 12.95 15.92
N GLU A 47 -10.00 14.24 15.91
CA GLU A 47 -9.49 15.19 14.92
C GLU A 47 -7.97 15.38 15.04
N THR A 48 -7.46 15.48 16.28
CA THR A 48 -6.03 15.60 16.56
C THR A 48 -5.26 14.36 16.12
N LEU A 49 -5.79 13.17 16.41
CA LEU A 49 -5.20 11.91 15.97
C LEU A 49 -5.20 11.81 14.44
N CYS A 50 -6.32 12.11 13.78
CA CYS A 50 -6.42 12.08 12.32
C CYS A 50 -5.44 13.06 11.66
N THR A 51 -5.25 14.23 12.25
CA THR A 51 -4.22 15.19 11.80
C THR A 51 -2.82 14.60 11.91
N SER A 52 -2.50 13.94 13.03
CA SER A 52 -1.19 13.30 13.24
C SER A 52 -0.94 12.15 12.25
N VAL A 53 -1.97 11.34 12.01
CA VAL A 53 -1.96 10.24 11.03
C VAL A 53 -1.76 10.78 9.60
N ALA A 54 -2.39 11.91 9.26
CA ALA A 54 -2.20 12.59 7.98
C ALA A 54 -0.78 13.17 7.83
N ASP A 55 -0.18 13.67 8.91
CA ASP A 55 1.18 14.20 8.92
C ASP A 55 2.22 13.08 8.70
N ILE A 56 2.01 11.91 9.31
CA ILE A 56 2.84 10.71 9.08
C ILE A 56 2.74 10.26 7.62
N TRP A 57 1.53 10.15 7.07
CA TRP A 57 1.34 9.76 5.67
C TRP A 57 2.00 10.75 4.71
N SER A 58 1.83 12.05 4.97
CA SER A 58 2.50 13.12 4.22
C SER A 58 4.02 12.98 4.24
N GLN A 59 4.63 12.57 5.36
CA GLN A 59 6.07 12.32 5.43
C GLN A 59 6.49 11.16 4.51
N LEU A 60 5.74 10.06 4.48
CA LEU A 60 6.01 8.96 3.54
C LEU A 60 5.89 9.41 2.08
N LEU A 61 4.84 10.18 1.79
CA LEU A 61 4.60 10.78 0.49
C LEU A 61 5.59 11.89 0.13
N ARG A 62 6.53 12.29 0.99
CA ARG A 62 7.65 13.20 0.64
C ARG A 62 8.92 12.47 0.24
N LEU A 63 9.06 11.21 0.63
CA LEU A 63 10.16 10.38 0.17
C LEU A 63 10.02 10.15 -1.34
N ARG A 64 11.09 10.38 -2.10
CA ARG A 64 11.10 10.28 -3.56
C ARG A 64 12.08 9.22 -4.01
N PHE A 65 11.62 8.38 -4.93
CA PHE A 65 12.40 7.27 -5.46
C PHE A 65 12.43 7.30 -6.98
N LYS A 66 13.39 6.57 -7.56
CA LYS A 66 13.52 6.43 -9.03
C LYS A 66 12.90 5.16 -9.57
N PHE A 67 12.62 4.19 -8.70
CA PHE A 67 12.12 2.88 -9.10
C PHE A 67 11.01 2.40 -8.18
N ILE A 68 10.11 1.59 -8.75
CA ILE A 68 9.02 0.88 -8.08
C ILE A 68 9.56 -0.48 -7.61
N GLY A 69 9.43 -0.79 -6.33
CA GLY A 69 9.98 -2.01 -5.74
C GLY A 69 9.99 -1.95 -4.21
N SER A 70 10.83 -2.77 -3.57
CA SER A 70 11.03 -2.70 -2.12
C SER A 70 12.39 -2.11 -1.78
N ILE A 71 12.47 -1.48 -0.61
CA ILE A 71 13.73 -0.91 -0.09
C ILE A 71 14.52 -2.05 0.54
N TYR A 72 15.75 -2.25 0.05
CA TYR A 72 16.73 -3.16 0.61
C TYR A 72 17.81 -2.36 1.32
N GLU A 73 18.31 -2.93 2.40
CA GLU A 73 19.42 -2.41 3.18
C GLU A 73 20.63 -3.32 2.95
N GLN A 74 21.76 -2.69 2.64
CA GLN A 74 23.05 -3.34 2.53
C GLN A 74 24.01 -2.62 3.47
N THR A 75 24.50 -3.35 4.47
CA THR A 75 25.51 -2.81 5.39
C THR A 75 26.89 -3.09 4.83
N GLU A 76 27.62 -2.04 4.44
CA GLU A 76 29.02 -2.11 4.03
C GLU A 76 29.85 -1.25 4.99
N GLU A 77 30.93 -1.81 5.55
CA GLU A 77 31.94 -1.06 6.32
C GLU A 77 31.40 -0.06 7.37
N SER A 78 30.32 -0.42 8.07
CA SER A 78 29.63 0.39 9.12
C SER A 78 28.65 1.47 8.62
N GLU A 79 28.41 1.57 7.31
CA GLU A 79 27.38 2.44 6.74
C GLU A 79 26.23 1.62 6.13
N ASN A 80 25.00 2.06 6.39
CA ASN A 80 23.81 1.49 5.79
C ASN A 80 23.57 2.14 4.43
N ARG A 81 23.66 1.34 3.38
CA ARG A 81 23.27 1.74 2.03
C ARG A 81 21.90 1.19 1.69
N TYR A 82 21.04 2.04 1.14
CA TYR A 82 19.71 1.65 0.71
C TYR A 82 19.59 1.67 -0.80
N PHE A 83 18.91 0.67 -1.35
CA PHE A 83 18.58 0.61 -2.77
C PHE A 83 17.18 0.04 -2.99
N ILE A 84 16.59 0.34 -4.14
CA ILE A 84 15.32 -0.26 -4.55
C ILE A 84 15.60 -1.52 -5.34
N GLY A 85 15.09 -2.64 -4.85
CA GLY A 85 15.22 -3.95 -5.46
C GLY A 85 13.87 -4.51 -5.88
N PRO A 86 13.80 -5.83 -6.14
CA PRO A 86 12.56 -6.53 -6.43
C PRO A 86 11.47 -6.25 -5.39
N MET A 87 10.21 -6.29 -5.79
CA MET A 87 9.10 -6.08 -4.86
C MET A 87 9.00 -7.28 -3.90
N ALA A 88 9.12 -7.01 -2.60
CA ALA A 88 8.94 -8.00 -1.56
C ALA A 88 7.47 -8.47 -1.54
N TYR A 89 7.30 -9.77 -1.35
CA TYR A 89 6.00 -10.43 -1.35
C TYR A 89 5.56 -10.74 0.08
N LEU A 90 4.26 -10.54 0.35
CA LEU A 90 3.63 -10.97 1.59
C LEU A 90 3.14 -12.41 1.48
N PRO A 91 3.75 -13.39 2.18
CA PRO A 91 3.35 -14.78 2.10
C PRO A 91 1.89 -14.99 2.55
N GLN A 92 1.03 -15.42 1.62
CA GLN A 92 -0.31 -15.88 1.95
C GLN A 92 -0.31 -17.37 2.34
N ALA A 93 -1.24 -17.76 3.22
CA ALA A 93 -1.43 -19.16 3.60
C ALA A 93 -1.65 -20.03 2.35
N GLY A 94 -0.83 -21.08 2.20
CA GLY A 94 -0.86 -21.99 1.05
C GLY A 94 0.10 -21.66 -0.10
N THR A 95 0.92 -20.60 0.04
CA THR A 95 2.02 -20.28 -0.89
C THR A 95 3.14 -21.32 -0.82
N LEU A 96 3.67 -21.74 -1.98
CA LEU A 96 4.82 -22.66 -2.06
C LEU A 96 6.17 -21.93 -2.07
N ALA A 97 6.24 -20.79 -2.75
CA ALA A 97 7.45 -20.00 -2.93
C ALA A 97 7.11 -18.54 -3.22
N SER A 98 8.01 -17.65 -2.83
CA SER A 98 7.97 -16.23 -3.20
C SER A 98 8.15 -16.06 -4.72
N PRO A 99 7.63 -14.96 -5.30
CA PRO A 99 7.89 -14.62 -6.69
C PRO A 99 9.38 -14.55 -7.03
N GLU A 100 9.72 -14.81 -8.29
CA GLU A 100 11.10 -14.80 -8.74
C GLU A 100 11.66 -13.36 -8.78
N ALA A 101 12.68 -13.10 -7.97
CA ALA A 101 13.32 -11.79 -7.82
C ALA A 101 13.71 -11.13 -9.17
N SER A 102 14.14 -11.92 -10.16
CA SER A 102 14.52 -11.44 -11.50
C SER A 102 13.37 -10.83 -12.29
N THR A 103 12.12 -11.13 -11.91
CA THR A 103 10.91 -10.72 -12.62
C THR A 103 10.03 -9.76 -11.83
N SER A 104 10.35 -9.54 -10.55
CA SER A 104 9.54 -8.75 -9.61
C SER A 104 10.04 -7.32 -9.42
N GLY A 105 10.93 -6.83 -10.29
CA GLY A 105 11.48 -5.47 -10.27
C GLY A 105 12.96 -5.43 -9.89
N PRO A 106 13.51 -4.24 -9.60
CA PRO A 106 12.82 -2.94 -9.54
C PRO A 106 12.33 -2.49 -10.92
N PHE A 107 11.19 -1.79 -10.97
CA PHE A 107 10.62 -1.28 -12.22
C PHE A 107 10.90 0.21 -12.38
N SER A 108 11.15 0.65 -13.62
CA SER A 108 11.46 2.06 -13.92
C SER A 108 10.24 2.92 -14.22
N SER A 109 9.07 2.30 -14.46
CA SER A 109 7.82 2.99 -14.79
C SER A 109 6.58 2.21 -14.35
N SER A 110 5.45 2.89 -14.25
CA SER A 110 4.14 2.28 -14.01
C SER A 110 3.80 1.24 -15.08
N ARG A 111 4.22 1.46 -16.33
CA ARG A 111 3.98 0.53 -17.43
C ARG A 111 4.69 -0.80 -17.22
N GLU A 112 5.98 -0.77 -16.90
CA GLU A 112 6.74 -2.00 -16.61
C GLU A 112 6.16 -2.74 -15.40
N TRP A 113 5.82 -2.00 -14.34
CA TRP A 113 5.23 -2.55 -13.14
C TRP A 113 3.87 -3.21 -13.42
N LEU A 114 2.94 -2.52 -14.08
CA LEU A 114 1.62 -3.06 -14.40
C LEU A 114 1.70 -4.24 -15.38
N VAL A 115 2.65 -4.24 -16.32
CA VAL A 115 2.89 -5.43 -17.17
C VAL A 115 3.35 -6.62 -16.31
N ALA A 116 4.23 -6.41 -15.33
CA ALA A 116 4.66 -7.48 -14.44
C ALA A 116 3.50 -8.00 -13.56
N VAL A 117 2.65 -7.11 -13.05
CA VAL A 117 1.40 -7.47 -12.35
C VAL A 117 0.51 -8.33 -13.26
N SER A 118 0.23 -7.88 -14.49
CA SER A 118 -0.59 -8.63 -15.46
C SER A 118 0.02 -9.99 -15.84
N ASN A 119 1.33 -10.14 -15.79
CA ASN A 119 1.97 -11.44 -16.04
C ASN A 119 1.86 -12.41 -14.85
N GLY A 120 1.29 -11.99 -13.72
CA GLY A 120 1.32 -12.76 -12.47
C GLY A 120 2.73 -12.90 -11.89
N LYS A 121 3.71 -12.11 -12.35
CA LYS A 121 5.13 -12.18 -11.90
C LYS A 121 5.34 -11.67 -10.48
N LEU A 122 4.32 -11.03 -9.90
CA LEU A 122 4.29 -10.62 -8.50
C LEU A 122 3.43 -11.55 -7.64
N SER A 123 2.81 -12.56 -8.25
CA SER A 123 1.96 -13.52 -7.56
C SER A 123 2.78 -14.72 -7.08
N PRO A 124 2.47 -15.29 -5.90
CA PRO A 124 3.16 -16.47 -5.38
C PRO A 124 2.91 -17.68 -6.26
N THR A 125 3.86 -18.62 -6.25
CA THR A 125 3.59 -19.96 -6.78
C THR A 125 2.60 -20.68 -5.85
N ARG A 126 1.43 -21.07 -6.38
CA ARG A 126 0.39 -21.80 -5.64
C ARG A 126 0.56 -23.31 -5.80
N ARG A 127 0.07 -24.07 -4.81
CA ARG A 127 0.10 -25.56 -4.80
C ARG A 127 -0.65 -26.23 -5.94
N ILE A 128 -1.65 -25.55 -6.50
CA ILE A 128 -2.49 -26.08 -7.58
C ILE A 128 -2.33 -25.10 -8.74
N PRO A 129 -1.69 -25.50 -9.86
CA PRO A 129 -1.81 -24.78 -11.10
C PRO A 129 -3.30 -24.77 -11.47
N LEU A 130 -3.90 -23.60 -11.60
CA LEU A 130 -5.21 -23.49 -12.22
C LEU A 130 -5.00 -23.76 -13.71
N ASP A 131 -5.24 -24.99 -14.11
CA ASP A 131 -5.04 -25.44 -15.49
C ASP A 131 -6.30 -25.08 -16.29
N PHE A 132 -6.37 -23.81 -16.71
CA PHE A 132 -7.42 -23.34 -17.61
C PHE A 132 -6.79 -22.55 -18.76
N ASP A 133 -6.83 -23.14 -19.96
CA ASP A 133 -6.42 -22.54 -21.24
C ASP A 133 -7.08 -21.14 -21.49
N TYR A 134 -8.19 -20.87 -20.82
CA TYR A 134 -8.91 -19.59 -20.81
C TYR A 134 -8.16 -18.46 -20.08
N GLU A 135 -7.37 -18.76 -19.04
CA GLU A 135 -6.63 -17.74 -18.27
C GLU A 135 -5.53 -17.07 -19.10
N HIS A 136 -4.92 -17.80 -20.03
CA HIS A 136 -3.87 -17.27 -20.91
C HIS A 136 -4.40 -16.20 -21.87
N LYS A 137 -5.62 -16.37 -22.41
CA LYS A 137 -6.19 -15.43 -23.38
C LYS A 137 -6.45 -14.05 -22.76
N TRP A 138 -7.03 -14.03 -21.55
CA TRP A 138 -7.34 -12.78 -20.85
C TRP A 138 -6.08 -12.07 -20.38
N ARG A 139 -5.09 -12.84 -19.96
CA ARG A 139 -3.77 -12.32 -19.57
C ARG A 139 -3.09 -11.59 -20.72
N GLU A 140 -2.96 -12.23 -21.87
CA GLU A 140 -2.33 -11.61 -23.06
C GLU A 140 -3.08 -10.35 -23.51
N THR A 141 -4.42 -10.40 -23.51
CA THR A 141 -5.25 -9.24 -23.84
C THR A 141 -5.01 -8.08 -22.87
N THR A 142 -4.95 -8.36 -21.57
CA THR A 142 -4.69 -7.36 -20.53
C THR A 142 -3.29 -6.78 -20.64
N ILE A 143 -2.28 -7.61 -20.90
CA ILE A 143 -0.90 -7.16 -21.15
C ILE A 143 -0.86 -6.21 -22.34
N ASP A 144 -1.55 -6.53 -23.44
CA ASP A 144 -1.62 -5.68 -24.63
C ASP A 144 -2.29 -4.33 -24.33
N VAL A 145 -3.40 -4.35 -23.58
CA VAL A 145 -4.10 -3.13 -23.13
C VAL A 145 -3.17 -2.25 -22.27
N VAL A 146 -2.47 -2.83 -21.29
CA VAL A 146 -1.53 -2.09 -20.44
C VAL A 146 -0.37 -1.54 -21.27
N LYS A 147 0.22 -2.32 -22.18
CA LYS A 147 1.33 -1.88 -23.03
C LYS A 147 0.96 -0.75 -23.98
N LYS A 148 -0.28 -0.72 -24.46
CA LYS A 148 -0.78 0.27 -25.43
C LYS A 148 -1.54 1.43 -24.78
N SER A 149 -1.76 1.39 -23.47
CA SER A 149 -2.53 2.42 -22.77
C SER A 149 -1.80 3.77 -22.85
N PRO A 150 -2.45 4.83 -23.38
CA PRO A 150 -1.87 6.18 -23.40
C PRO A 150 -1.83 6.82 -22.01
N LEU A 151 -2.58 6.28 -21.05
CA LEU A 151 -2.57 6.74 -19.65
C LEU A 151 -1.20 6.57 -18.99
N LEU A 152 -0.35 5.71 -19.56
CA LEU A 152 0.96 5.36 -19.04
C LEU A 152 2.10 6.02 -19.83
N ASP A 153 1.80 6.96 -20.72
CA ASP A 153 2.82 7.71 -21.44
C ASP A 153 3.39 8.83 -20.57
N SER A 154 4.70 9.00 -20.61
CA SER A 154 5.45 9.90 -19.71
C SER A 154 5.00 11.36 -19.79
N GLU A 155 4.50 11.80 -20.95
CA GLU A 155 3.97 13.16 -21.15
C GLU A 155 2.67 13.44 -20.37
N PHE A 156 1.91 12.38 -20.02
CA PHE A 156 0.74 12.48 -19.14
C PHE A 156 1.08 12.14 -17.68
N LEU A 157 2.31 11.68 -17.42
CA LEU A 157 2.80 11.23 -16.12
C LEU A 157 3.91 12.13 -15.56
N ASP A 158 3.79 13.46 -15.73
CA ASP A 158 4.53 14.45 -14.92
C ASP A 158 4.37 14.24 -13.39
N HIS A 159 3.48 13.31 -13.01
CA HIS A 159 3.13 12.89 -11.65
C HIS A 159 3.53 11.46 -11.30
N GLU A 160 4.39 10.78 -12.07
CA GLU A 160 4.94 9.47 -11.70
C GLU A 160 5.87 9.53 -10.47
N GLN A 161 5.71 10.53 -9.60
CA GLN A 161 6.39 10.69 -8.33
C GLN A 161 6.33 9.38 -7.55
N ILE A 162 7.43 8.63 -7.58
CA ILE A 162 7.50 7.36 -6.88
C ILE A 162 7.73 7.68 -5.41
N VAL A 163 6.83 7.20 -4.57
CA VAL A 163 6.77 7.48 -3.12
C VAL A 163 6.81 6.18 -2.33
N LEU A 164 7.10 6.26 -1.04
CA LEU A 164 6.98 5.11 -0.15
C LEU A 164 5.51 4.93 0.27
N SER A 165 4.99 3.72 0.13
CA SER A 165 3.65 3.34 0.54
C SER A 165 3.71 2.26 1.62
N HIS A 166 2.99 2.50 2.71
CA HIS A 166 2.63 1.48 3.68
C HIS A 166 1.32 0.84 3.21
N ILE A 167 1.39 -0.43 2.80
CA ILE A 167 0.29 -1.07 2.05
C ILE A 167 -0.97 -1.32 2.89
N ASP A 168 -0.84 -1.44 4.22
CA ASP A 168 -1.98 -1.49 5.15
C ASP A 168 -1.98 -0.31 6.13
N TYR A 169 -1.91 0.92 5.60
CA TYR A 169 -1.93 2.12 6.44
C TYR A 169 -3.33 2.41 6.99
N SER A 170 -3.57 1.96 8.23
CA SER A 170 -4.83 2.11 8.96
C SER A 170 -4.58 2.30 10.45
N LEU A 171 -5.59 2.80 11.18
CA LEU A 171 -5.53 3.05 12.63
C LEU A 171 -5.15 1.83 13.48
N HIS A 172 -5.37 0.61 12.99
CA HIS A 172 -4.95 -0.60 13.71
C HIS A 172 -3.41 -0.79 13.73
N ASN A 173 -2.72 -0.20 12.75
CA ASN A 173 -1.26 -0.18 12.63
C ASN A 173 -0.63 1.09 13.21
N ILE A 174 -1.41 1.87 13.98
CA ILE A 174 -0.95 3.07 14.69
C ILE A 174 -1.03 2.83 16.19
N LEU A 175 0.13 2.82 16.84
CA LEU A 175 0.23 2.75 18.30
C LEU A 175 0.18 4.17 18.88
N VAL A 176 -0.61 4.34 19.94
CA VAL A 176 -0.76 5.62 20.66
C VAL A 176 -0.53 5.42 22.16
N VAL A 177 -0.24 6.49 22.88
CA VAL A 177 -0.14 6.45 24.34
C VAL A 177 -1.51 6.20 24.95
N ARG A 178 -1.58 5.35 25.97
CA ARG A 178 -2.86 5.02 26.62
C ARG A 178 -3.47 6.23 27.34
N GLU A 179 -2.64 7.00 28.03
CA GLU A 179 -3.03 8.17 28.83
C GLU A 179 -3.30 9.40 27.95
N ASP A 180 -2.67 9.46 26.77
CA ASP A 180 -2.87 10.51 25.76
C ASP A 180 -2.96 9.87 24.35
N PRO A 181 -4.14 9.39 23.96
CA PRO A 181 -4.32 8.67 22.70
C PRO A 181 -4.23 9.56 21.46
N THR A 182 -3.98 10.86 21.62
CA THR A 182 -3.66 11.75 20.51
C THR A 182 -2.19 11.65 20.11
N ARG A 183 -1.33 11.12 20.98
CA ARG A 183 0.11 10.99 20.76
C ARG A 183 0.47 9.64 20.14
N VAL A 184 0.82 9.64 18.87
CA VAL A 184 1.33 8.46 18.14
C VAL A 184 2.75 8.13 18.62
N ILE A 185 2.99 6.86 18.97
CA ILE A 185 4.28 6.36 19.47
C ILE A 185 4.95 5.36 18.53
N ALA A 186 4.21 4.76 17.60
CA ALA A 186 4.79 3.93 16.55
C ALA A 186 3.79 3.70 15.41
N VAL A 187 4.32 3.59 14.20
CA VAL A 187 3.68 2.92 13.07
C VAL A 187 4.28 1.52 12.97
N ILE A 188 3.43 0.50 12.92
CA ILE A 188 3.83 -0.92 12.88
C ILE A 188 3.36 -1.57 11.59
N ASP A 189 3.71 -2.84 11.41
CA ASP A 189 3.22 -3.67 10.30
C ASP A 189 3.69 -3.20 8.92
N TRP A 190 4.98 -2.89 8.84
CA TRP A 190 5.66 -2.44 7.61
C TRP A 190 5.88 -3.56 6.58
N GLU A 191 5.33 -4.74 6.81
CA GLU A 191 5.46 -5.84 5.87
C GLU A 191 4.86 -5.45 4.51
N GLY A 192 5.56 -5.77 3.44
CA GLY A 192 5.16 -5.41 2.08
C GLY A 192 5.17 -3.89 1.77
N ALA A 193 5.71 -3.05 2.66
CA ALA A 193 5.97 -1.65 2.34
C ALA A 193 6.86 -1.54 1.09
N ARG A 194 6.49 -0.62 0.19
CA ARG A 194 7.04 -0.58 -1.16
C ARG A 194 7.00 0.82 -1.75
N THR A 195 7.88 1.06 -2.70
CA THR A 195 7.86 2.26 -3.52
C THR A 195 6.90 2.05 -4.69
N VAL A 196 5.99 2.99 -4.89
CA VAL A 196 4.97 2.96 -5.96
C VAL A 196 4.72 4.37 -6.48
N PRO A 197 4.16 4.52 -7.69
CA PRO A 197 3.69 5.81 -8.16
C PRO A 197 2.71 6.42 -7.15
N MET A 198 2.76 7.75 -6.94
CA MET A 198 1.91 8.43 -5.96
C MET A 198 0.42 8.18 -6.19
N TRP A 199 -0.02 8.04 -7.44
CA TRP A 199 -1.41 7.71 -7.76
C TRP A 199 -1.83 6.35 -7.17
N ALA A 200 -0.90 5.38 -7.10
CA ALA A 200 -1.14 4.07 -6.50
C ALA A 200 -0.94 4.05 -4.97
N ALA A 201 -0.42 5.13 -4.38
CA ALA A 201 -0.15 5.25 -2.94
C ALA A 201 -1.37 5.81 -2.19
N ASN A 202 -2.48 5.06 -2.21
CA ASN A 202 -3.70 5.46 -1.49
C ASN A 202 -3.80 4.74 -0.14
N PRO A 203 -3.92 5.46 1.00
CA PRO A 203 -4.06 4.83 2.30
C PRO A 203 -5.42 4.15 2.44
N THR A 204 -5.42 2.91 2.95
CA THR A 204 -6.65 2.15 3.23
C THR A 204 -7.06 2.34 4.68
N PHE A 205 -7.73 3.46 4.99
CA PHE A 205 -8.18 3.70 6.36
C PHE A 205 -9.39 2.84 6.73
N ARG A 206 -9.13 1.76 7.46
CA ARG A 206 -10.19 1.02 8.18
C ARG A 206 -10.61 1.78 9.44
N TRP A 207 -11.90 2.01 9.59
CA TRP A 207 -12.47 2.77 10.70
C TRP A 207 -13.11 1.84 11.75
N PRO A 208 -13.07 2.18 13.04
CA PRO A 208 -13.80 1.42 14.05
C PRO A 208 -15.30 1.39 13.72
N PHE A 209 -15.91 0.19 13.76
CA PHE A 209 -17.32 0.00 13.35
C PHE A 209 -18.33 0.87 14.13
N LEU A 210 -17.92 1.33 15.32
CA LEU A 210 -18.73 2.09 16.26
C LEU A 210 -18.87 3.56 15.86
N LEU A 211 -18.02 4.07 14.98
CA LEU A 211 -18.15 5.44 14.48
C LEU A 211 -19.34 5.52 13.51
N SER A 212 -20.13 6.59 13.65
CA SER A 212 -21.20 6.86 12.69
C SER A 212 -20.60 7.20 11.32
N LYS A 213 -21.35 6.92 10.25
CA LYS A 213 -20.91 7.27 8.88
C LYS A 213 -20.59 8.77 8.76
N ALA A 214 -21.40 9.63 9.37
CA ALA A 214 -21.18 11.08 9.37
C ALA A 214 -19.85 11.46 10.04
N LYS A 215 -19.52 10.83 11.17
CA LYS A 215 -18.24 11.04 11.86
C LYS A 215 -17.06 10.55 11.03
N VAL A 216 -17.17 9.36 10.43
CA VAL A 216 -16.14 8.83 9.51
C VAL A 216 -15.91 9.80 8.35
N SER A 217 -16.97 10.26 7.68
CA SER A 217 -16.85 11.22 6.58
C SER A 217 -16.18 12.53 7.00
N HIS A 218 -16.51 13.06 8.19
CA HIS A 218 -15.85 14.25 8.73
C HIS A 218 -14.35 14.05 8.96
N LEU A 219 -13.97 12.96 9.63
CA LEU A 219 -12.55 12.64 9.89
C LEU A 219 -11.76 12.38 8.60
N GLN A 220 -12.37 11.71 7.62
CA GLN A 220 -11.79 11.54 6.29
C GLN A 220 -11.53 12.88 5.61
N GLN A 221 -12.45 13.85 5.70
CA GLN A 221 -12.23 15.19 5.14
C GLN A 221 -11.06 15.91 5.81
N ILE A 222 -10.89 15.77 7.13
CA ILE A 222 -9.75 16.34 7.85
C ILE A 222 -8.43 15.76 7.32
N ILE A 223 -8.34 14.43 7.24
CA ILE A 223 -7.14 13.74 6.73
C ILE A 223 -6.83 14.20 5.31
N ARG A 224 -7.83 14.18 4.41
CA ARG A 224 -7.66 14.58 3.01
C ARG A 224 -7.16 16.01 2.88
N LYS A 225 -7.82 16.97 3.53
CA LYS A 225 -7.41 18.39 3.50
C LYS A 225 -5.99 18.57 4.05
N ARG A 226 -5.65 17.83 5.11
CA ARG A 226 -4.33 17.90 5.74
C ARG A 226 -3.21 17.33 4.84
N ILE A 227 -3.45 16.25 4.11
CA ILE A 227 -2.47 15.71 3.14
C ILE A 227 -2.37 16.63 1.91
N ALA A 228 -3.51 17.04 1.35
CA ALA A 228 -3.59 17.93 0.19
C ALA A 228 -2.82 19.24 0.39
N SER A 229 -2.95 19.85 1.57
CA SER A 229 -2.22 21.08 1.93
C SER A 229 -0.70 20.87 2.07
N GLN A 230 -0.23 19.64 2.20
CA GLN A 230 1.16 19.29 2.45
C GLN A 230 1.89 18.67 1.27
N ILE A 231 1.15 18.03 0.36
CA ILE A 231 1.69 17.24 -0.76
C ILE A 231 1.09 17.77 -2.07
N PRO A 232 1.79 18.66 -2.78
CA PRO A 232 1.33 19.19 -4.06
C PRO A 232 1.06 18.08 -5.08
N GLY A 233 -0.07 18.17 -5.77
CA GLY A 233 -0.50 17.18 -6.77
C GLY A 233 -1.07 15.89 -6.18
N TRP A 234 -1.13 15.72 -4.86
CA TRP A 234 -1.68 14.51 -4.24
C TRP A 234 -3.17 14.33 -4.52
N GLU A 235 -3.99 15.40 -4.40
CA GLU A 235 -5.42 15.32 -4.70
C GLU A 235 -5.68 14.99 -6.17
N PHE A 236 -4.84 15.50 -7.06
CA PHE A 236 -4.91 15.15 -8.47
C PHE A 236 -4.57 13.67 -8.66
N ALA A 237 -3.45 13.19 -8.08
CA ALA A 237 -2.96 11.83 -8.21
C ALA A 237 -3.88 10.76 -7.61
N THR A 238 -4.54 11.04 -6.48
CA THR A 238 -5.30 10.06 -5.69
C THR A 238 -6.81 10.32 -5.65
N GLY A 239 -7.27 11.44 -6.24
CA GLY A 239 -8.68 11.75 -6.42
C GLY A 239 -9.25 11.22 -7.74
N ASP A 240 -10.42 11.73 -8.11
CA ASP A 240 -11.21 11.32 -9.29
C ASP A 240 -10.46 11.48 -10.64
N GLY A 241 -9.31 12.16 -10.65
CA GLY A 241 -8.50 12.41 -11.85
C GLY A 241 -7.81 11.18 -12.44
N TYR A 242 -7.59 10.11 -11.65
CA TYR A 242 -6.90 8.88 -12.10
C TYR A 242 -7.68 7.59 -11.80
N ASP A 243 -9.02 7.66 -11.73
CA ASP A 243 -9.88 6.47 -11.65
C ASP A 243 -9.58 5.47 -12.79
N THR A 244 -9.16 5.98 -13.94
CA THR A 244 -8.77 5.18 -15.10
C THR A 244 -7.45 4.42 -14.91
N LEU A 245 -6.45 5.00 -14.22
CA LEU A 245 -5.21 4.29 -13.86
C LEU A 245 -5.46 3.24 -12.77
N HIS A 246 -6.32 3.55 -11.80
CA HIS A 246 -6.73 2.57 -10.79
C HIS A 246 -7.51 1.41 -11.41
N LEU A 247 -8.42 1.69 -12.34
CA LEU A 247 -9.09 0.67 -13.15
C LEU A 247 -8.06 -0.16 -13.93
N LEU A 248 -7.08 0.49 -14.55
CA LEU A 248 -6.02 -0.20 -15.28
C LEU A 248 -5.17 -1.10 -14.37
N GLN A 249 -4.85 -0.64 -13.16
CA GLN A 249 -4.18 -1.45 -12.14
C GLN A 249 -5.06 -2.64 -11.73
N ARG A 250 -6.35 -2.43 -11.45
CA ARG A 250 -7.29 -3.52 -11.12
C ARG A 250 -7.39 -4.56 -12.22
N ARG A 251 -7.44 -4.12 -13.48
CA ARG A 251 -7.38 -5.01 -14.65
C ARG A 251 -6.10 -5.82 -14.68
N ALA A 252 -4.95 -5.20 -14.39
CA ALA A 252 -3.68 -5.91 -14.30
C ALA A 252 -3.68 -6.96 -13.18
N GLU A 253 -4.19 -6.61 -11.99
CA GLU A 253 -4.28 -7.50 -10.81
C GLU A 253 -5.20 -8.71 -11.08
N CYS A 254 -6.25 -8.54 -11.88
CA CYS A 254 -7.23 -9.56 -12.25
C CYS A 254 -7.03 -10.09 -13.68
N SER A 255 -5.81 -10.05 -14.21
CA SER A 255 -5.49 -10.40 -15.60
C SER A 255 -5.81 -11.84 -15.99
N ASP A 256 -5.96 -12.74 -15.02
CA ASP A 256 -6.38 -14.14 -15.18
C ASP A 256 -7.91 -14.32 -15.21
N ALA A 257 -8.67 -13.30 -14.81
CA ALA A 257 -10.13 -13.36 -14.76
C ALA A 257 -10.78 -12.88 -16.07
N ASP A 258 -11.99 -13.39 -16.33
CA ASP A 258 -12.84 -12.89 -17.41
C ASP A 258 -13.19 -11.41 -17.16
N PRO A 259 -12.97 -10.50 -18.14
CA PRO A 259 -13.29 -9.09 -17.98
C PRO A 259 -14.71 -8.78 -17.54
N SER A 260 -15.69 -9.62 -17.90
CA SER A 260 -17.09 -9.46 -17.46
C SER A 260 -17.27 -9.52 -15.94
N VAL A 261 -16.30 -10.04 -15.19
CA VAL A 261 -16.32 -10.09 -13.71
C VAL A 261 -16.10 -8.71 -13.08
N TYR A 262 -15.41 -7.79 -13.77
CA TYR A 262 -15.08 -6.46 -13.25
C TYR A 262 -15.47 -5.30 -14.18
N ASP A 263 -15.84 -5.59 -15.43
CA ASP A 263 -16.35 -4.64 -16.42
C ASP A 263 -17.88 -4.72 -16.47
N THR A 264 -18.52 -4.38 -15.36
CA THR A 264 -19.97 -4.53 -15.17
C THR A 264 -20.79 -3.44 -15.87
N GLY A 265 -20.15 -2.50 -16.58
CA GLY A 265 -20.79 -1.31 -17.16
C GLY A 265 -21.25 -0.27 -16.13
N GLU A 266 -21.16 -0.60 -14.84
CA GLU A 266 -21.24 0.35 -13.74
C GLU A 266 -19.86 1.04 -13.61
N PRO A 267 -19.80 2.33 -13.20
CA PRO A 267 -18.55 2.88 -12.70
C PRO A 267 -18.02 1.90 -11.65
N ILE A 268 -16.74 1.53 -11.71
CA ILE A 268 -16.14 0.74 -10.63
C ILE A 268 -16.48 1.49 -9.34
N GLN A 269 -17.35 0.90 -8.52
CA GLN A 269 -17.51 1.37 -7.16
C GLN A 269 -16.15 1.15 -6.53
N HIS A 270 -15.46 2.26 -6.40
CA HIS A 270 -14.06 2.34 -6.06
C HIS A 270 -13.80 1.41 -4.87
N ILE A 271 -13.13 0.27 -5.09
CA ILE A 271 -12.76 -0.60 -3.97
C ILE A 271 -11.70 0.09 -3.06
N MET A 272 -11.19 1.26 -3.47
CA MET A 272 -10.09 1.95 -2.76
C MET A 272 -10.21 3.48 -2.64
N SER A 273 -11.41 4.07 -2.54
CA SER A 273 -11.53 5.49 -2.19
C SER A 273 -12.24 5.48 -0.86
N TRP A 274 -11.44 5.29 0.18
CA TRP A 274 -11.93 5.43 1.53
C TRP A 274 -13.12 4.53 1.83
N ILE A 275 -13.07 3.24 1.44
CA ILE A 275 -14.09 2.28 1.87
C ILE A 275 -14.21 2.44 3.39
N ASP A 276 -15.45 2.62 3.88
CA ASP A 276 -15.84 2.37 5.27
C ASP A 276 -15.65 0.87 5.56
N ALA A 277 -14.38 0.45 5.60
CA ALA A 277 -13.98 -0.91 5.85
C ALA A 277 -14.00 -1.07 7.36
N ARG A 278 -15.13 -1.57 7.85
CA ARG A 278 -15.36 -1.77 9.28
C ARG A 278 -14.67 -3.05 9.71
N CYS A 279 -13.76 -2.97 10.68
CA CYS A 279 -13.21 -4.18 11.29
C CYS A 279 -14.26 -4.84 12.21
N MET A 280 -14.37 -6.17 12.13
CA MET A 280 -15.07 -6.95 13.15
C MET A 280 -14.31 -6.81 14.47
N ALA A 281 -15.03 -6.53 15.56
CA ALA A 281 -14.45 -6.63 16.90
C ALA A 281 -14.26 -8.12 17.20
N PHE A 282 -13.01 -8.58 17.20
CA PHE A 282 -12.62 -9.82 17.87
C PHE A 282 -12.14 -9.48 19.29
#